data_AF-A0A536ZHF0-F1
#
_entry.id   AF-A0A536ZHF0-F1
#
_cell.length_a   1.000
_cell.length_b   1.000
_cell.length_c   1.000
_cell.angle_alpha   90.00
_cell.angle_beta   90.00
_cell.angle_gamma   90.00
#
_symmetry.space_group_name_H-M   'P 1'
#
loop_
_entity.id
_entity.type
_entity.pdbx_description
1 polymer ?
#
loop_
_entity_poly.entity_id
_entity_poly.type
_entity_poly.pdbx_seq_one_letter_code
_entity_poly.pdbx_strand_id
1 'polypeptide(L)'
;MALIAMNREMGSLGKDVAQGLSQELGLKIQHHEIVDHLANRARIRKSHVISFLEGTQGFFERLTVDQVKLRVLTADEIVSAAENNEGIILRGWGATSLLK
;
A
#
# COMPACT_ATOMS: atom_id res chain seq x y z
N MET A 1 -3.43 -5.55 -17.14
CA MET A 1 -4.30 -4.82 -16.20
C MET A 1 -3.47 -3.79 -15.47
N ALA A 2 -3.90 -2.54 -15.41
CA ALA A 2 -3.12 -1.47 -14.78
C ALA A 2 -3.44 -1.40 -13.28
N LEU A 3 -2.40 -1.51 -12.44
CA LEU A 3 -2.48 -1.25 -11.00
C LEU A 3 -1.74 0.05 -10.72
N ILE A 4 -2.47 1.08 -10.32
CA ILE A 4 -1.94 2.42 -10.07
C ILE A 4 -1.89 2.64 -8.57
N ALA A 5 -0.69 2.65 -7.98
CA ALA A 5 -0.51 2.93 -6.56
C ALA A 5 -0.21 4.41 -6.33
N MET A 6 -0.95 5.05 -5.43
CA MET A 6 -0.80 6.46 -5.09
C MET A 6 -0.73 6.63 -3.57
N ASN A 7 0.36 7.23 -3.09
CA ASN A 7 0.47 7.56 -1.68
C ASN A 7 -0.49 8.69 -1.29
N ARG A 8 -0.95 8.64 -0.05
CA ARG A 8 -1.80 9.67 0.54
C ARG A 8 -0.93 10.77 1.16
N GLU A 9 -0.50 11.73 0.36
CA GLU A 9 0.23 12.90 0.86
C GLU A 9 -0.69 14.11 1.07
N MET A 10 -0.57 14.75 2.23
CA MET A 10 -1.32 15.99 2.52
C MET A 10 -0.77 17.15 1.67
N GLY A 11 -1.66 17.96 1.10
CA GLY A 11 -1.27 19.11 0.27
C GLY A 11 -0.91 18.79 -1.18
N SER A 12 -0.92 17.51 -1.59
CA SER A 12 -0.46 17.07 -2.92
C SER A 12 -1.54 17.07 -4.03
N LEU A 13 -2.78 17.49 -3.74
CA LEU A 13 -3.96 17.27 -4.61
C LEU A 13 -4.13 15.81 -5.07
N GLY A 14 -3.51 14.84 -4.40
CA GLY A 14 -3.53 13.44 -4.82
C GLY A 14 -4.93 12.80 -4.81
N LYS A 15 -5.91 13.43 -4.14
CA LYS A 15 -7.32 13.04 -4.24
C LYS A 15 -7.87 13.39 -5.62
N ASP A 16 -7.64 14.62 -6.07
CA ASP A 16 -8.13 15.16 -7.33
C ASP A 16 -7.48 14.45 -8.52
N VAL A 17 -6.17 14.15 -8.42
CA VAL A 17 -5.46 13.35 -9.43
C VAL A 17 -6.03 11.93 -9.52
N ALA A 18 -6.27 11.26 -8.39
CA ALA A 18 -6.87 9.93 -8.39
C ALA A 18 -8.28 9.94 -9.00
N GLN A 19 -9.06 11.00 -8.74
CA GLN A 19 -10.39 11.18 -9.30
C GLN A 19 -10.35 11.42 -10.82
N GLY A 20 -9.43 12.25 -11.30
CA GLY A 20 -9.21 12.46 -12.74
C GLY A 20 -8.79 11.17 -13.45
N LEU A 21 -7.84 10.42 -12.88
CA LEU A 21 -7.42 9.12 -13.41
C LEU A 21 -8.56 8.11 -13.46
N SER A 22 -9.39 8.07 -12.42
CA SER A 22 -10.56 7.19 -12.37
C SER A 22 -11.56 7.51 -13.48
N GLN A 23 -11.82 8.80 -13.73
CA GLN A 23 -12.73 9.25 -14.77
C GLN A 23 -12.19 8.95 -16.17
N GLU A 24 -10.91 9.24 -16.41
CA GLU A 24 -10.28 9.08 -17.72
C GLU A 24 -10.10 7.60 -18.10
N LEU A 25 -9.70 6.78 -17.14
CA LEU A 25 -9.38 5.37 -17.39
C LEU A 25 -10.54 4.42 -17.05
N GLY A 26 -11.65 4.93 -16.50
CA GLY A 26 -12.77 4.11 -16.04
C GLY A 26 -12.41 3.17 -14.89
N LEU A 27 -11.36 3.46 -14.13
CA LEU A 27 -10.86 2.58 -13.06
C LEU A 27 -11.47 2.92 -11.71
N LYS A 28 -11.68 1.90 -10.88
CA LYS A 28 -12.16 2.10 -9.51
C LYS A 28 -11.04 2.62 -8.61
N ILE A 29 -11.36 3.61 -7.78
CA ILE A 29 -10.50 4.04 -6.68
C ILE A 29 -10.80 3.16 -5.48
N GLN A 30 -9.77 2.50 -4.96
CA GLN A 30 -9.84 1.74 -3.73
C GLN A 30 -8.94 2.39 -2.69
N HIS A 31 -9.57 2.88 -1.62
CA HIS A 31 -8.84 3.29 -0.43
C HIS A 31 -8.42 2.04 0.30
N HIS A 32 -7.12 1.78 0.28
CA HIS A 32 -6.58 0.57 0.89
C HIS A 32 -5.62 0.98 2.01
N GLU A 33 -6.08 0.81 3.25
CA GLU A 33 -5.31 1.05 4.47
C GLU A 33 -4.35 -0.15 4.70
N ILE A 34 -3.37 -0.33 3.80
CA ILE A 34 -2.39 -1.44 3.81
C ILE A 34 -1.76 -1.58 5.19
N VAL A 35 -1.45 -0.45 5.83
CA VAL A 35 -0.81 -0.41 7.15
C VAL A 35 -1.63 -1.18 8.18
N ASP A 36 -2.95 -0.99 8.17
CA ASP A 36 -3.86 -1.61 9.14
C ASP A 36 -3.99 -3.11 8.86
N HIS A 37 -4.12 -3.48 7.60
CA HIS A 37 -4.24 -4.87 7.19
C HIS A 37 -2.96 -5.66 7.53
N LEU A 38 -1.79 -5.12 7.18
CA LEU A 38 -0.49 -5.73 7.48
C LEU A 38 -0.22 -5.79 8.99
N ALA A 39 -0.52 -4.72 9.74
CA ALA A 39 -0.33 -4.71 11.19
C ALA A 39 -1.14 -5.81 11.88
N ASN A 40 -2.41 -5.96 11.46
CA ASN A 40 -3.30 -6.98 12.01
C ASN A 40 -2.85 -8.40 11.63
N ARG A 41 -2.50 -8.66 10.37
CA ARG A 41 -2.07 -9.98 9.88
C ARG A 41 -0.70 -10.39 10.42
N ALA A 42 0.21 -9.44 10.56
CA ALA A 42 1.54 -9.67 11.13
C ALA A 42 1.55 -9.66 12.67
N ARG A 43 0.49 -9.15 13.32
CA ARG A 43 0.39 -8.92 14.78
C ARG A 43 1.51 -8.02 15.32
N ILE A 44 1.78 -6.93 14.59
CA ILE A 44 2.79 -5.93 14.97
C ILE A 44 2.18 -4.53 15.03
N ARG A 45 2.89 -3.59 15.65
CA ARG A 45 2.45 -2.20 15.73
C ARG A 45 2.42 -1.57 14.34
N LYS A 46 1.40 -0.74 14.06
CA LYS A 46 1.30 0.04 12.82
C LYS A 46 2.56 0.84 12.52
N SER A 47 3.19 1.43 13.55
CA SER A 47 4.45 2.17 13.40
C SER A 47 5.57 1.35 12.77
N HIS A 48 5.69 0.05 13.07
CA HIS A 48 6.73 -0.80 12.48
C HIS A 48 6.43 -1.14 11.01
N VAL A 49 5.15 -1.32 10.67
CA VAL A 49 4.70 -1.49 9.27
C VAL A 49 4.99 -0.22 8.48
N ILE A 50 4.70 0.93 9.07
CA ILE A 50 4.98 2.25 8.51
C ILE A 50 6.48 2.38 8.21
N SER A 51 7.35 2.17 9.20
CA SER A 51 8.80 2.24 9.01
C SER A 51 9.30 1.24 7.96
N PHE A 52 8.66 0.06 7.88
CA PHE A 52 8.95 -0.95 6.85
C PHE A 52 8.63 -0.44 5.45
N LEU A 53 7.41 0.05 5.23
CA LEU A 53 6.93 0.53 3.92
C LEU A 53 7.68 1.78 3.45
N GLU A 54 8.04 2.68 4.36
CA GLU A 54 8.85 3.85 4.05
C GLU A 54 10.34 3.53 3.85
N GLY A 55 10.79 2.34 4.28
CA GLY A 55 12.21 1.97 4.27
C GLY A 55 13.05 2.67 5.34
N THR A 56 12.40 3.32 6.32
CA THR A 56 13.01 4.09 7.40
C THR A 56 13.38 3.22 8.62
N GLN A 57 13.26 1.88 8.52
CA GLN A 57 13.55 0.98 9.63
C GLN A 57 14.98 1.11 10.15
N GLY A 58 15.09 1.34 11.46
CA GLY A 58 16.36 1.28 12.19
C GLY A 58 16.88 -0.17 12.33
N PHE A 59 18.15 -0.31 12.73
CA PHE A 59 18.79 -1.63 12.88
C PHE A 59 18.04 -2.57 13.85
N PHE A 60 17.47 -2.02 14.93
CA PHE A 60 16.70 -2.80 15.92
C PHE A 60 15.31 -3.22 15.42
N GLU A 61 14.65 -2.40 14.60
CA GLU A 61 13.35 -2.76 13.98
C GLU A 61 13.53 -3.88 12.97
N ARG A 62 14.62 -3.89 12.20
CA ARG A 62 14.94 -4.98 11.26
C ARG A 62 15.14 -6.34 11.94
N LEU A 63 15.64 -6.33 13.18
CA LEU A 63 15.88 -7.56 13.96
C LEU A 63 14.61 -8.09 14.65
N THR A 64 13.66 -7.21 14.95
CA THR A 64 12.44 -7.56 15.70
C THR A 64 11.24 -7.86 14.80
N VAL A 65 11.28 -7.40 13.56
CA VAL A 65 10.22 -7.59 12.58
C VAL A 65 10.59 -8.70 11.60
N ASP A 66 9.70 -9.68 11.46
CA ASP A 66 9.81 -10.69 10.40
C ASP A 66 9.56 -10.03 9.03
N GLN A 67 10.65 -9.58 8.41
CA GLN A 67 10.61 -8.88 7.13
C GLN A 67 10.13 -9.77 5.99
N VAL A 68 10.40 -11.07 6.06
CA VAL A 68 9.96 -12.03 5.03
C VAL A 68 8.44 -12.12 5.07
N LYS A 69 7.87 -12.27 6.27
CA LYS A 69 6.42 -12.28 6.45
C LYS A 69 5.78 -10.99 5.97
N LEU A 70 6.33 -9.82 6.29
CA LEU A 70 5.78 -8.55 5.80
C LEU A 70 5.83 -8.46 4.27
N ARG A 71 6.94 -8.83 3.63
CA ARG A 71 7.05 -8.85 2.16
C ARG A 71 6.02 -9.76 1.51
N VAL A 72 5.84 -10.96 2.04
CA VAL A 72 4.84 -11.93 1.53
C VAL A 72 3.43 -11.37 1.68
N LEU A 73 3.10 -10.79 2.84
CA LEU A 73 1.79 -10.18 3.06
C LEU A 73 1.57 -8.95 2.16
N THR A 74 2.59 -8.14 1.91
CA THR A 74 2.54 -7.01 0.97
C THR A 74 2.27 -7.51 -0.46
N ALA A 75 2.96 -8.56 -0.91
CA ALA A 75 2.73 -9.16 -2.22
C ALA A 75 1.32 -9.76 -2.36
N ASP A 76 0.83 -10.41 -1.31
CA ASP A 76 -0.51 -10.97 -1.24
C ASP A 76 -1.60 -9.90 -1.40
N GLU A 77 -1.44 -8.72 -0.80
CA GLU A 77 -2.37 -7.59 -0.99
C GLU A 77 -2.39 -7.08 -2.43
N ILE A 78 -1.24 -7.05 -3.12
CA ILE A 78 -1.14 -6.62 -4.53
C ILE A 78 -1.85 -7.62 -5.43
N VAL A 79 -1.58 -8.91 -5.23
CA VAL A 79 -2.20 -9.98 -6.02
C VAL A 79 -3.71 -9.98 -5.76
N SER A 80 -4.15 -9.88 -4.51
CA SER A 80 -5.57 -9.79 -4.16
C SER A 80 -6.26 -8.58 -4.80
N ALA A 81 -5.59 -7.42 -4.85
CA ALA A 81 -6.09 -6.25 -5.57
C ALA A 81 -6.15 -6.49 -7.09
N ALA A 82 -5.28 -7.37 -7.61
CA ALA A 82 -5.18 -7.68 -9.03
C ALA A 82 -6.14 -8.80 -9.51
N GLU A 83 -6.69 -9.62 -8.61
CA GLU A 83 -7.49 -10.81 -8.94
C GLU A 83 -8.81 -10.51 -9.68
N ASN A 84 -9.36 -9.31 -9.52
CA ASN A 84 -10.67 -8.96 -10.11
C ASN A 84 -10.63 -8.71 -11.64
N ASN A 85 -9.48 -8.85 -12.31
CA ASN A 85 -9.29 -8.58 -13.76
C ASN A 85 -9.68 -7.15 -14.23
N GLU A 86 -9.96 -6.23 -13.30
CA GLU A 86 -10.21 -4.80 -13.53
C GLU A 86 -9.02 -3.96 -13.06
N GLY A 87 -8.64 -2.95 -13.84
CA GLY A 87 -7.62 -1.99 -13.39
C GLY A 87 -8.07 -1.24 -12.14
N ILE A 88 -7.13 -0.92 -11.25
CA ILE A 88 -7.44 -0.37 -9.94
C ILE A 88 -6.47 0.76 -9.56
N ILE A 89 -7.02 1.80 -8.95
CA ILE A 89 -6.25 2.88 -8.33
C ILE A 89 -6.23 2.64 -6.82
N LEU A 90 -5.10 2.16 -6.31
CA LEU A 90 -4.86 1.95 -4.89
C LEU A 90 -4.37 3.25 -4.26
N ARG A 91 -5.19 3.85 -3.40
CA ARG A 91 -4.84 5.07 -2.67
C ARG A 91 -4.77 4.80 -1.18
N GLY A 92 -3.59 5.02 -0.59
CA GLY A 92 -3.36 4.68 0.81
C GLY A 92 -2.00 5.13 1.31
N TRP A 93 -1.81 5.08 2.63
CA TRP A 93 -0.50 5.34 3.21
C TRP A 93 0.38 4.11 2.97
N GLY A 94 1.55 4.30 2.34
CA GLY A 94 2.38 3.18 1.88
C GLY A 94 1.76 2.38 0.72
N ALA A 95 0.93 2.99 -0.12
CA ALA A 95 0.43 2.32 -1.31
C ALA A 95 1.56 2.08 -2.33
N THR A 96 2.48 3.04 -2.50
CA THR A 96 3.58 2.90 -3.48
C THR A 96 4.66 1.92 -3.03
N SER A 97 4.79 1.65 -1.73
CA SER A 97 5.73 0.65 -1.24
C SER A 97 5.34 -0.77 -1.59
N LEU A 98 4.08 -0.99 -2.01
CA LEU A 98 3.69 -2.24 -2.67
C LEU A 98 4.53 -2.52 -3.93
N LEU A 99 4.97 -1.48 -4.63
CA LEU A 99 5.67 -1.62 -5.92
C LEU A 99 7.20 -1.70 -5.80
N LYS A 100 7.74 -1.77 -4.57
CA LYS A 100 9.18 -1.87 -4.29
C LYS A 100 9.58 -3.30 -3.96
#